data_AF-A0A9C9F6F6-F1
#
_entry.id   AF-A0A9C9F6F6-F1
#
_cell.length_a   1.000
_cell.length_b   1.000
_cell.length_c   1.000
_cell.angle_alpha   90.00
_cell.angle_beta   90.00
_cell.angle_gamma   90.00
#
_symmetry.space_group_name_H-M   'P 1'
#
loop_
_entity.id
_entity.type
_entity.pdbx_description
1 polymer ?
#
loop_
_entity_poly.entity_id
_entity_poly.type
_entity_poly.pdbx_seq_one_letter_code
_entity_poly.pdbx_strand_id
1 'polypeptide(L)'
;MIMDRNTLEVVSGIHEIFREKGLTLSIAESCTGGLISHYITALPGASAFFEAGVVTYSIESKERILGASHEIISTHGVVSEET
;
A
#
# COMPACT_ATOMS: atom_id res chain seq x y z
N MET A 1 0.51 -16.69 -8.41
CA MET A 1 -0.91 -16.29 -8.40
C MET A 1 -1.13 -15.48 -9.67
N ILE A 2 -2.13 -15.80 -10.49
CA ILE A 2 -2.41 -15.04 -11.72
C ILE A 2 -3.34 -13.88 -11.33
N MET A 3 -2.97 -12.64 -11.66
CA MET A 3 -3.84 -11.47 -11.49
C MET A 3 -5.03 -11.61 -12.44
N ASP A 4 -6.25 -11.39 -11.92
CA ASP A 4 -7.42 -11.33 -12.78
C ASP A 4 -7.39 -10.07 -13.66
N ARG A 5 -8.25 -10.06 -14.69
CA ARG A 5 -8.27 -9.00 -15.69
C ARG A 5 -8.51 -7.62 -15.08
N ASN A 6 -9.39 -7.49 -14.10
CA ASN A 6 -9.72 -6.21 -13.51
C ASN A 6 -8.54 -5.69 -12.67
N THR A 7 -7.91 -6.56 -11.89
CA THR A 7 -6.71 -6.20 -11.12
C THR A 7 -5.57 -5.75 -12.03
N LEU A 8 -5.35 -6.45 -13.15
CA LEU A 8 -4.33 -6.08 -14.12
C LEU A 8 -4.60 -4.70 -14.76
N GLU A 9 -5.86 -4.40 -15.10
CA GLU A 9 -6.26 -3.11 -15.68
C GLU A 9 -5.99 -1.95 -14.72
N VAL A 10 -6.40 -2.08 -13.46
CA VAL A 10 -6.17 -1.06 -12.42
C VAL A 10 -4.68 -0.83 -12.19
N VAL A 11 -3.90 -1.90 -12.03
CA VAL A 11 -2.47 -1.81 -11.76
C VAL A 11 -1.72 -1.21 -12.95
N SER A 12 -2.10 -1.57 -14.19
CA SER A 12 -1.51 -0.97 -15.40
C SER A 12 -1.80 0.53 -15.49
N GLY A 13 -3.02 0.96 -15.15
CA GLY A 13 -3.38 2.39 -15.11
C GLY A 13 -2.58 3.17 -14.07
N ILE A 14 -2.32 2.60 -12.89
CA ILE A 14 -1.45 3.20 -11.88
C ILE A 14 -0.03 3.38 -12.42
N HIS A 15 0.53 2.34 -13.07
CA HIS A 15 1.86 2.40 -13.68
C HIS A 15 1.98 3.51 -14.74
N GLU A 16 0.97 3.67 -15.58
CA GLU A 16 0.92 4.73 -16.58
C GLU A 16 0.89 6.12 -15.91
N ILE A 17 -0.10 6.35 -15.04
CA ILE A 17 -0.31 7.65 -14.40
C ILE A 17 0.93 8.11 -13.61
N PHE A 18 1.54 7.21 -12.82
CA PHE A 18 2.67 7.58 -11.97
C PHE A 18 3.93 7.88 -12.78
N ARG A 19 4.21 7.10 -13.82
CA ARG A 19 5.37 7.33 -14.69
C ARG A 19 5.21 8.59 -15.52
N GLU A 20 4.02 8.81 -16.11
CA GLU A 20 3.77 9.99 -16.94
C GLU A 20 3.81 11.29 -16.14
N LYS A 21 3.33 11.26 -14.90
CA LYS A 21 3.29 12.44 -14.02
C LYS A 21 4.55 12.61 -13.16
N GLY A 22 5.49 11.67 -13.20
CA GLY A 22 6.69 11.69 -12.35
C GLY A 22 6.36 11.64 -10.86
N LEU A 23 5.33 10.89 -10.48
CA LEU A 23 4.91 10.73 -9.09
C LEU A 23 5.59 9.52 -8.45
N THR A 24 5.66 9.52 -7.12
CA THR A 24 6.14 8.38 -6.32
C THR A 24 4.99 7.76 -5.53
N LEU A 25 5.03 6.44 -5.32
CA LEU A 25 4.05 5.66 -4.58
C LEU A 25 4.69 4.95 -3.40
N SER A 26 4.10 5.09 -2.23
CA SER A 26 4.35 4.24 -1.06
C SER A 26 3.05 3.62 -0.56
N ILE A 27 3.12 2.40 -0.03
CA ILE A 27 1.95 1.63 0.41
C ILE A 27 2.17 1.13 1.84
N ALA A 28 1.15 1.32 2.68
CA ALA A 28 1.03 0.68 3.99
C ALA A 28 -0.11 -0.35 3.94
N GLU A 29 0.17 -1.59 4.35
CA GLU A 29 -0.78 -2.70 4.32
C GLU A 29 -0.97 -3.30 5.72
N SER A 30 -2.18 -3.81 5.98
CA SER A 30 -2.47 -4.61 7.17
C SER A 30 -3.09 -5.94 6.74
N CYS A 31 -4.41 -6.01 6.57
CA CYS A 31 -5.12 -7.26 6.25
C CYS A 31 -4.74 -7.88 4.89
N THR A 32 -4.24 -7.08 3.94
CA THR A 32 -3.80 -7.55 2.61
C THR A 32 -2.42 -8.19 2.62
N GLY A 33 -1.63 -8.02 3.68
CA GLY A 33 -0.40 -8.77 3.91
C GLY A 33 0.69 -8.61 2.86
N GLY A 34 0.70 -7.51 2.10
CA GLY A 34 1.67 -7.27 1.02
C GLY A 34 1.14 -7.57 -0.39
N LEU A 35 -0.12 -8.00 -0.52
CA LEU A 35 -0.69 -8.37 -1.80
C LEU A 35 -0.78 -7.17 -2.77
N ILE A 36 -1.05 -5.97 -2.26
CA ILE A 36 -1.13 -4.77 -3.11
C ILE A 36 0.27 -4.41 -3.63
N SER A 37 1.27 -4.40 -2.73
CA SER A 37 2.67 -4.17 -3.10
C SER A 37 3.17 -5.22 -4.10
N HIS A 38 2.77 -6.49 -3.93
CA HIS A 38 3.06 -7.55 -4.89
C HIS A 38 2.50 -7.24 -6.28
N TYR A 39 1.24 -6.80 -6.36
CA TYR A 39 0.63 -6.46 -7.64
C TYR A 39 1.31 -5.27 -8.33
N ILE A 40 1.61 -4.20 -7.59
CA ILE A 40 2.34 -3.05 -8.15
C ILE A 40 3.71 -3.48 -8.67
N THR A 41 4.45 -4.28 -7.90
CA THR A 41 5.81 -4.72 -8.27
C THR A 41 5.88 -5.89 -9.25
N ALA A 42 4.75 -6.55 -9.53
CA ALA A 42 4.68 -7.63 -10.51
C ALA A 42 4.81 -7.14 -11.96
N LEU A 43 4.46 -5.87 -12.23
CA LEU A 43 4.64 -5.28 -13.56
C LEU A 43 6.04 -4.63 -13.69
N PRO A 44 6.73 -4.83 -14.84
CA PRO A 44 8.01 -4.17 -15.10
C PRO A 44 7.90 -2.65 -15.06
N GLY A 45 8.94 -1.99 -14.53
CA GLY A 45 9.01 -0.52 -14.45
C GLY A 45 8.48 0.07 -13.14
N ALA A 46 7.99 -0.75 -12.21
CA ALA A 46 7.57 -0.29 -10.88
C ALA A 46 8.66 0.48 -10.13
N SER A 47 9.93 0.09 -10.30
CA SER A 47 11.08 0.77 -9.66
C SER A 47 11.27 2.23 -10.07
N ALA A 48 10.59 2.70 -11.11
CA ALA A 48 10.64 4.11 -11.51
C ALA A 48 9.78 5.02 -10.62
N PHE A 49 8.86 4.45 -9.83
CA PHE A 49 7.93 5.24 -9.01
C PHE A 49 7.57 4.61 -7.65
N PHE A 50 7.71 3.30 -7.47
CA PHE A 50 7.38 2.64 -6.20
C PHE A 50 8.55 2.76 -5.22
N GLU A 51 8.37 3.59 -4.19
CA GLU A 51 9.41 3.95 -3.21
C GLU A 51 9.46 2.98 -2.03
N ALA A 52 8.30 2.65 -1.46
CA ALA A 52 8.24 1.80 -0.27
C ALA A 52 6.93 1.03 -0.12
N GLY A 53 7.03 -0.18 0.42
CA GLY A 53 5.89 -0.96 0.89
C GLY A 53 6.15 -1.42 2.32
N VAL A 54 5.19 -1.24 3.22
CA VAL A 54 5.26 -1.75 4.60
C VAL A 54 4.01 -2.53 4.94
N VAL A 55 4.19 -3.66 5.66
CA VAL A 55 3.08 -4.42 6.22
C VAL A 55 3.09 -4.21 7.74
N THR A 56 2.10 -3.49 8.24
CA THR A 56 1.95 -3.14 9.66
C THR A 56 0.68 -3.76 10.24
N TYR A 57 0.74 -5.06 10.52
CA TYR A 57 -0.44 -5.82 10.98
C TYR A 57 -0.83 -5.51 12.43
N SER A 58 0.14 -5.48 13.35
CA SER A 58 -0.11 -5.19 14.77
C SER A 58 -0.24 -3.69 15.03
N ILE A 59 -0.95 -3.32 16.11
CA ILE A 59 -1.01 -1.92 16.59
C ILE A 59 0.40 -1.38 16.81
N GLU A 60 1.25 -2.13 17.51
CA GLU A 60 2.66 -1.77 17.76
C GLU A 60 3.42 -1.47 16.45
N SER A 61 3.19 -2.26 15.39
CA SER A 61 3.84 -2.00 14.10
C SER A 61 3.31 -0.74 13.41
N LYS A 62 2.01 -0.44 13.52
CA LYS A 62 1.41 0.80 13.00
C LYS A 62 1.99 2.01 13.72
N GLU A 63 2.09 1.97 15.04
CA GLU A 63 2.66 3.04 15.85
C GLU A 63 4.15 3.24 15.54
N ARG A 64 4.94 2.16 15.55
CA ARG A 64 6.40 2.23 15.39
C ARG A 64 6.84 2.61 13.97
N ILE A 65 6.16 2.12 12.94
CA ILE A 65 6.57 2.28 11.54
C ILE A 65 5.86 3.45 10.87
N LEU A 66 4.56 3.61 11.11
CA LEU A 66 3.75 4.67 10.48
C LEU A 66 3.55 5.88 11.39
N GLY A 67 3.96 5.81 12.66
CA GLY A 67 3.68 6.89 13.61
C GLY A 67 2.21 7.02 13.96
N ALA A 68 1.41 5.96 13.79
CA ALA A 68 -0.01 5.99 14.12
C ALA A 68 -0.22 6.38 15.59
N SER A 69 -1.19 7.25 15.85
CA SER A 69 -1.45 7.73 17.22
C SER A 69 -2.13 6.65 18.04
N HIS A 70 -1.53 6.33 19.19
CA HIS A 70 -2.12 5.44 20.18
C HIS A 70 -3.53 5.91 20.61
N GLU A 71 -3.71 7.22 20.75
CA GLU A 71 -4.98 7.82 21.15
C GLU A 71 -6.08 7.57 20.10
N ILE A 72 -5.75 7.75 18.81
CA ILE A 72 -6.69 7.48 17.70
C ILE A 72 -7.09 6.01 17.70
N ILE A 73 -6.11 5.10 17.75
CA ILE A 73 -6.37 3.66 17.74
C ILE A 73 -7.20 3.23 18.96
N SER A 74 -6.92 3.80 20.14
CA SER A 74 -7.66 3.48 21.36
C SER A 74 -9.11 3.96 21.33
N THR A 75 -9.38 5.07 20.63
CA THR A 75 -10.70 5.70 20.56
C THR A 75 -11.57 5.11 19.45
N HIS A 76 -10.99 4.88 18.27
CA HIS A 76 -11.72 4.48 17.05
C HIS A 76 -11.54 3.00 16.71
N GLY A 77 -10.53 2.33 17.28
CA GLY A 77 -10.15 0.97 16.95
C GLY A 77 -9.19 0.88 15.77
N VAL A 78 -8.61 -0.31 15.56
CA VAL A 78 -7.58 -0.55 14.52
C VAL A 78 -8.14 -0.70 13.10
N VAL A 79 -9.47 -0.82 12.97
CA VAL A 79 -10.18 -0.85 11.69
C VAL A 79 -11.18 0.29 11.72
N SER A 80 -10.73 1.47 11.33
CA SER A 80 -11.52 2.69 11.32
C SER A 80 -11.06 3.58 10.16
N GLU A 81 -11.77 4.67 9.90
CA GLU A 81 -11.36 5.63 8.85
C GLU A 81 -10.11 6.43 9.28
N GLU A 82 -9.97 6.64 10.58
CA GLU A 82 -8.90 7.43 11.20
C GLU A 82 -7.55 6.68 11.30
N THR A 83 -7.56 5.35 11.14
CA THR A 83 -6.40 4.46 11.33
C THR A 83 -5.96 3.78 10.03
#